data_AF-A0A0C9YDN4-F1
#
_entry.id   AF-A0A0C9YDN4-F1
#
_cell.length_a   1.000
_cell.length_b   1.000
_cell.length_c   1.000
_cell.angle_alpha   90.00
_cell.angle_beta   90.00
_cell.angle_gamma   90.00
#
_symmetry.space_group_name_H-M   'P 1'
#
loop_
_entity.id
_entity.type
_entity.pdbx_description
1 polymer ?
#
loop_
_entity_poly.entity_id
_entity_poly.type
_entity_poly.pdbx_seq_one_letter_code
_entity_poly.pdbx_strand_id
1 'polypeptide(L)'
;MTGSGGRTASTFDVNYFFDHGTNSPSICKFCCDLCNRNPAEFNNKYPSHMIQYSKNTAMSMLHLHIEKFHLLDYLDLALQKDRDWPIQVKVMKDCITNGYSLQELKSLVDRGVGLKNLPPHPIIPTPNPSSGDTNDDHRSGTPPFSIAIFHKSLVNFIITDDQSLQVVKCKEFQ
;
A
#
# COMPACT_ATOMS: atom_id res chain seq x y z
N MET A 1 4.17 -26.45 29.14
CA MET A 1 3.03 -25.91 28.37
C MET A 1 3.31 -24.43 28.10
N THR A 2 3.99 -24.11 27.00
CA THR A 2 4.23 -22.72 26.58
C THR A 2 3.32 -22.45 25.39
N GLY A 3 2.25 -21.69 25.63
CA GLY A 3 1.30 -21.30 24.60
C GLY A 3 1.98 -20.41 23.57
N SER A 4 2.21 -20.96 22.39
CA SER A 4 2.53 -20.18 21.19
C SER A 4 1.30 -19.35 20.83
N GLY A 5 1.27 -18.10 21.29
CA GLY A 5 0.29 -17.12 20.84
C GLY A 5 0.46 -16.94 19.35
N GLY A 6 -0.43 -17.55 18.57
CA GLY A 6 -0.44 -17.44 17.12
C GLY A 6 -0.51 -15.98 16.74
N ARG A 7 0.61 -15.44 16.26
CA ARG A 7 0.68 -14.12 15.65
C ARG A 7 -0.18 -14.21 14.40
N THR A 8 -1.37 -13.62 14.43
CA THR A 8 -2.24 -13.60 13.26
C THR A 8 -1.58 -12.71 12.20
N ALA A 9 -1.46 -13.19 10.97
CA ALA A 9 -0.81 -12.48 9.86
C ALA A 9 -1.37 -11.05 9.67
N SER A 10 -2.63 -10.80 10.06
CA SER A 10 -3.27 -9.49 9.99
C SER A 10 -2.72 -8.43 10.96
N THR A 11 -1.92 -8.82 11.94
CA THR A 11 -1.36 -7.90 12.96
C THR A 11 0.16 -7.82 12.93
N PHE A 12 0.78 -8.46 11.93
CA PHE A 12 2.24 -8.52 11.82
C PHE A 12 2.87 -7.13 11.84
N ASP A 13 2.33 -6.22 11.03
CA ASP A 13 2.87 -4.87 10.88
C ASP A 13 2.83 -4.08 12.18
N VAL A 14 1.70 -4.08 12.88
CA VAL A 14 1.57 -3.44 14.19
C VAL A 14 2.58 -4.02 15.19
N ASN A 15 2.74 -5.34 15.26
CA ASN A 15 3.72 -5.98 16.15
C ASN A 15 5.17 -5.65 15.77
N TYR A 16 5.43 -5.33 14.49
CA TYR A 16 6.76 -4.90 14.05
C TYR A 16 7.12 -3.52 14.61
N PHE A 17 6.16 -2.58 14.63
CA PHE A 17 6.38 -1.20 15.09
C PHE A 17 6.17 -1.01 16.59
N PHE A 18 5.27 -1.77 17.19
CA PHE A 18 4.84 -1.59 18.58
C PHE A 18 5.22 -2.77 19.47
N ASP A 19 5.58 -2.45 20.71
CA ASP A 19 5.62 -3.42 21.80
C ASP A 19 4.27 -3.45 22.51
N HIS A 20 3.74 -4.67 22.68
CA HIS A 20 2.50 -4.94 23.40
C HIS A 20 2.79 -5.89 24.55
N GLY A 21 2.92 -5.37 25.77
CA GLY A 21 2.90 -6.20 26.97
C GLY A 21 1.49 -6.67 27.28
N THR A 22 1.33 -7.85 27.90
CA THR A 22 0.03 -8.30 28.40
C THR A 22 -0.51 -7.29 29.40
N ASN A 23 -1.67 -6.68 29.10
CA ASN A 23 -2.28 -5.58 29.87
C ASN A 23 -1.46 -4.28 29.91
N SER A 24 -0.47 -4.13 29.04
CA SER A 24 0.36 -2.93 28.95
C SER A 24 -0.11 -2.00 27.83
N PRO A 25 0.23 -0.71 27.89
CA PRO A 25 0.06 0.19 26.75
C PRO A 25 0.88 -0.28 25.53
N SER A 26 0.43 0.11 24.34
CA SER A 26 1.16 -0.12 23.10
C SER A 26 2.18 1.00 22.91
N ILE A 27 3.46 0.67 22.80
CA ILE A 27 4.55 1.66 22.71
C ILE A 27 5.23 1.50 21.36
N CYS A 28 5.36 2.57 20.59
CA CYS A 28 6.14 2.53 19.35
C CYS A 28 7.64 2.42 19.68
N LYS A 29 8.27 1.31 19.28
CA LYS A 29 9.69 1.03 19.53
C LYS A 29 10.60 2.10 18.94
N PHE A 30 10.36 2.43 17.67
CA PHE A 30 11.21 3.35 16.92
C PHE A 30 11.13 4.79 17.46
N CYS A 31 9.92 5.26 17.77
CA CYS A 31 9.75 6.58 18.39
C CYS A 31 10.29 6.63 19.82
N CYS A 32 10.14 5.54 20.59
CA CYS A 32 10.70 5.44 21.93
C CYS A 32 12.23 5.51 21.88
N ASP A 33 12.87 4.73 21.00
CA ASP A 33 14.33 4.74 20.81
C ASP A 33 14.84 6.11 20.38
N LEU A 34 14.15 6.78 19.45
CA LEU A 34 14.52 8.12 18.99
C LEU A 34 14.42 9.15 20.12
N CYS A 35 13.33 9.10 20.90
CA CYS A 35 13.13 9.96 22.07
C CYS A 35 14.20 9.72 23.13
N ASN A 36 14.57 8.46 23.40
CA ASN A 36 15.59 8.11 24.38
C ASN A 36 16.99 8.56 23.96
N ARG A 37 17.32 8.51 22.65
CA ARG A 37 18.63 8.93 22.14
C ARG A 37 18.80 10.45 22.18
N ASN A 38 17.80 11.21 21.71
CA ASN A 38 17.87 12.67 21.62
C ASN A 38 16.54 13.33 22.06
N PRO A 39 16.25 13.41 23.37
CA PRO A 39 14.95 13.89 23.86
C PRO A 39 14.70 15.36 23.52
N ALA A 40 15.72 16.22 23.56
CA ALA A 40 15.58 17.64 23.24
C ALA A 40 15.25 17.87 21.76
N GLU A 41 15.93 17.17 20.86
CA GLU A 41 15.69 17.25 19.41
C GLU A 41 14.30 16.68 19.06
N PHE A 42 13.94 15.55 19.66
CA PHE A 42 12.65 14.91 19.44
C PHE A 42 11.49 15.84 19.84
N ASN A 43 11.55 16.45 21.03
CA ASN A 43 10.51 17.35 21.51
C ASN A 43 10.40 18.63 20.66
N ASN A 44 11.52 19.15 20.16
CA ASN A 44 11.53 20.32 19.28
C ASN A 44 10.97 20.00 17.88
N LYS A 45 11.33 18.84 17.33
CA LYS A 45 10.94 18.43 15.97
C LYS A 45 9.51 17.90 15.91
N TYR A 46 9.03 17.28 16.98
CA TYR A 46 7.71 16.66 17.05
C TYR A 46 6.97 17.06 18.32
N PRO A 47 6.59 18.35 18.46
CA PRO A 47 5.77 18.77 19.59
C PRO A 47 4.46 17.98 19.58
N SER A 48 4.15 17.31 20.69
CA SER A 48 2.97 16.45 20.86
C SER A 48 2.99 15.12 20.08
N HIS A 49 4.17 14.58 19.78
CA HIS A 49 4.28 13.22 19.21
C HIS A 49 3.83 12.16 20.22
N MET A 50 2.76 11.43 19.89
CA MET A 50 2.28 10.34 20.73
C MET A 50 3.11 9.07 20.47
N ILE A 51 3.90 8.67 21.47
CA ILE A 51 4.73 7.45 21.42
C ILE A 51 3.99 6.25 22.02
N GLN A 52 3.11 6.52 22.98
CA GLN A 52 2.39 5.51 23.77
C GLN A 52 0.89 5.62 23.58
N TYR A 53 0.24 4.48 23.40
CA TYR A 53 -1.20 4.33 23.24
C TYR A 53 -1.77 3.45 24.34
N SER A 54 -3.02 3.72 24.75
CA SER A 54 -3.70 2.91 25.76
C SER A 54 -3.85 1.45 25.28
N LYS A 55 -4.00 0.51 26.22
CA LYS A 55 -4.20 -0.91 25.88
C LYS A 55 -5.45 -1.20 25.02
N ASN A 56 -6.46 -0.32 25.08
CA ASN A 56 -7.72 -0.46 24.36
C ASN A 56 -7.73 0.36 23.05
N THR A 57 -6.60 0.94 22.66
CA THR A 57 -6.51 1.73 21.45
C THR A 57 -6.84 0.87 20.24
N ALA A 58 -7.77 1.35 19.41
CA ALA A 58 -8.13 0.68 18.18
C ALA A 58 -6.93 0.52 17.25
N MET A 59 -6.84 -0.64 16.59
CA MET A 59 -5.76 -0.95 15.65
C MET A 59 -5.60 0.10 14.55
N SER A 60 -6.70 0.70 14.09
CA SER A 60 -6.71 1.79 13.12
C SER A 60 -5.88 3.01 13.56
N MET A 61 -5.81 3.30 14.86
CA MET A 61 -4.99 4.39 15.39
C MET A 61 -3.50 4.06 15.38
N LEU A 62 -3.15 2.78 15.55
CA LEU A 62 -1.76 2.32 15.44
C LEU A 62 -1.31 2.32 13.98
N HIS A 63 -2.18 1.92 13.05
CA HIS A 63 -1.91 2.07 11.61
C HIS A 63 -1.78 3.54 11.20
N LEU A 64 -2.58 4.44 11.77
CA LEU A 64 -2.46 5.88 11.53
C LEU A 64 -1.13 6.44 12.05
N HIS A 65 -0.64 5.96 13.20
CA HIS A 65 0.68 6.30 13.70
C HIS A 65 1.77 5.87 12.70
N ILE A 66 1.72 4.62 12.24
CA ILE A 66 2.64 4.09 11.23
C ILE A 66 2.59 4.94 9.96
N GLU A 67 1.39 5.23 9.44
CA GLU A 67 1.20 6.09 8.26
C GLU A 67 1.84 7.48 8.43
N LYS A 68 1.72 8.06 9.62
CA LYS A 68 2.18 9.43 9.86
C LYS A 68 3.68 9.54 10.09
N PHE A 69 4.28 8.53 10.73
CA PHE A 69 5.63 8.66 11.28
C PHE A 69 6.62 7.63 10.74
N HIS A 70 6.14 6.51 10.22
CA HIS A 70 6.96 5.37 9.80
C HIS A 70 6.59 4.86 8.40
N LEU A 71 6.04 5.73 7.55
CA LEU A 71 5.58 5.31 6.22
C LEU A 71 6.73 4.77 5.35
N LEU A 72 7.90 5.40 5.43
CA LEU A 72 9.07 4.94 4.69
C LEU A 72 9.59 3.60 5.22
N ASP A 73 9.72 3.46 6.55
CA ASP A 73 10.11 2.20 7.20
C ASP A 73 9.12 1.06 6.89
N TYR A 74 7.82 1.39 6.81
CA TYR A 74 6.78 0.44 6.45
C TYR A 74 6.89 0.00 4.99
N LEU A 75 7.23 0.92 4.07
CA LEU A 75 7.47 0.60 2.66
C LEU A 75 8.70 -0.30 2.50
N ASP A 76 9.77 -0.05 3.23
CA ASP A 76 10.94 -0.93 3.27
C ASP A 76 10.60 -2.33 3.77
N LEU A 77 9.81 -2.41 4.85
CA LEU A 77 9.30 -3.68 5.36
C LEU A 77 8.40 -4.40 4.33
N ALA A 78 7.55 -3.65 3.62
CA ALA A 78 6.63 -4.19 2.62
C ALA A 78 7.31 -4.70 1.35
N LEU A 79 8.52 -4.23 1.04
CA LEU A 79 9.32 -4.63 -0.14
C LEU A 79 10.15 -5.91 0.07
N GLN A 80 10.15 -6.48 1.27
CA GLN A 80 10.84 -7.74 1.53
C GLN A 80 10.27 -8.87 0.66
N LYS A 81 11.15 -9.68 0.06
CA LYS A 81 10.79 -10.67 -0.98
C LYS A 81 9.81 -11.75 -0.51
N ASP A 82 9.86 -12.11 0.78
CA ASP A 82 9.06 -13.20 1.36
C ASP A 82 7.89 -12.69 2.22
N ARG A 83 7.34 -11.53 1.87
CA ARG A 83 6.22 -10.93 2.60
C ARG A 83 4.95 -11.78 2.46
N ASP A 84 4.47 -12.36 3.55
CA ASP A 84 3.25 -13.17 3.62
C ASP A 84 2.07 -12.47 4.34
N TRP A 85 2.31 -11.31 4.95
CA TRP A 85 1.31 -10.54 5.69
C TRP A 85 0.64 -9.47 4.81
N PRO A 86 -0.66 -9.18 4.94
CA PRO A 86 -1.37 -8.19 4.12
C PRO A 86 -1.03 -6.74 4.48
N ILE A 87 -0.99 -5.84 3.48
CA ILE A 87 -0.89 -4.39 3.73
C ILE A 87 -2.17 -3.90 4.42
N GLN A 88 -2.03 -3.28 5.59
CA GLN A 88 -3.16 -2.74 6.37
C GLN A 88 -3.21 -1.22 6.42
N VAL A 89 -2.09 -0.53 6.19
CA VAL A 89 -2.03 0.94 6.17
C VAL A 89 -2.91 1.48 5.02
N LYS A 90 -3.95 2.24 5.38
CA LYS A 90 -5.03 2.64 4.47
C LYS A 90 -4.50 3.36 3.23
N VAL A 91 -3.67 4.39 3.39
CA VAL A 91 -3.18 5.17 2.25
C VAL A 91 -2.43 4.31 1.24
N MET A 92 -1.69 3.29 1.69
CA MET A 92 -0.99 2.37 0.80
C MET A 92 -1.95 1.44 0.06
N LYS A 93 -2.98 0.92 0.75
CA LYS A 93 -4.01 0.09 0.10
C LYS A 93 -4.72 0.87 -0.99
N ASP A 94 -5.05 2.14 -0.73
CA ASP A 94 -5.70 3.02 -1.68
C ASP A 94 -4.79 3.28 -2.90
N CYS A 95 -3.51 3.56 -2.69
CA CYS A 95 -2.55 3.75 -3.79
C CYS A 95 -2.33 2.48 -4.63
N ILE A 96 -2.21 1.31 -3.99
CA ILE A 96 -2.07 0.03 -4.70
C ILE A 96 -3.32 -0.25 -5.54
N THR A 97 -4.51 0.03 -4.99
CA THR A 97 -5.78 -0.08 -5.73
C THR A 97 -5.81 0.86 -6.94
N ASN A 98 -5.16 2.01 -6.84
CA ASN A 98 -4.99 2.99 -7.92
C ASN A 98 -3.84 2.65 -8.90
N GLY A 99 -3.23 1.47 -8.80
CA GLY A 99 -2.26 0.97 -9.76
C GLY A 99 -0.80 1.28 -9.45
N TYR A 100 -0.49 1.86 -8.29
CA TYR A 100 0.90 2.12 -7.89
C TYR A 100 1.57 0.85 -7.38
N SER A 101 2.82 0.61 -7.80
CA SER A 101 3.68 -0.40 -7.21
C SER A 101 4.29 0.08 -5.89
N LEU A 102 4.70 -0.87 -5.01
CA LEU A 102 5.39 -0.53 -3.76
C LEU A 102 6.70 0.24 -4.01
N GLN A 103 7.40 -0.05 -5.11
CA GLN A 103 8.65 0.62 -5.45
C GLN A 103 8.44 2.09 -5.85
N GLU A 104 7.38 2.37 -6.62
CA GLU A 104 6.98 3.74 -6.95
C GLU A 104 6.57 4.52 -5.70
N LEU A 105 5.77 3.90 -4.82
CA LEU A 105 5.37 4.52 -3.55
C LEU A 105 6.57 4.84 -2.66
N LYS A 106 7.55 3.93 -2.57
CA LYS A 106 8.81 4.22 -1.87
C LYS A 106 9.53 5.42 -2.49
N SER A 107 9.70 5.44 -3.81
CA SER A 107 10.37 6.55 -4.50
C SER A 107 9.67 7.89 -4.27
N LEU A 108 8.33 7.91 -4.26
CA LEU A 108 7.54 9.11 -3.98
C LEU A 108 7.74 9.59 -2.53
N VAL A 109 7.63 8.70 -1.55
CA VAL A 109 7.80 9.05 -0.13
C VAL A 109 9.23 9.50 0.17
N ASP A 110 10.24 8.85 -0.43
CA ASP A 110 11.66 9.22 -0.32
C ASP A 110 11.92 10.64 -0.83
N ARG A 111 11.19 11.07 -1.87
CA ARG A 111 11.18 12.44 -2.40
C ARG A 111 10.34 13.42 -1.58
N GLY A 112 9.74 12.99 -0.47
CA GLY A 112 8.87 13.81 0.38
C GLY A 112 7.46 14.01 -0.16
N VAL A 113 7.02 13.23 -1.14
CA VAL A 113 5.66 13.33 -1.70
C VAL A 113 4.66 12.61 -0.79
N GLY A 114 3.60 13.32 -0.40
CA GLY A 114 2.50 12.75 0.39
C GLY A 114 1.57 11.86 -0.44
N LEU A 115 1.24 10.68 0.08
CA LEU A 115 0.44 9.67 -0.64
C LEU A 115 -1.08 9.95 -0.67
N LYS A 116 -1.60 10.82 0.21
CA LYS A 116 -3.05 10.99 0.46
C LYS A 116 -3.86 11.45 -0.76
N ASN A 117 -3.22 12.17 -1.68
CA ASN A 117 -3.88 12.82 -2.81
C ASN A 117 -3.19 12.51 -4.13
N LEU A 118 -2.58 11.33 -4.25
CA LEU A 118 -2.00 10.92 -5.52
C LEU A 118 -3.10 10.77 -6.56
N PRO A 119 -2.89 11.28 -7.80
CA PRO A 119 -3.80 10.98 -8.90
C PRO A 119 -3.81 9.46 -9.15
N PRO A 120 -4.80 8.92 -9.86
CA PRO A 120 -4.72 7.55 -10.37
C PRO A 120 -3.43 7.34 -11.16
N HIS A 121 -2.77 6.18 -11.00
CA HIS A 121 -1.49 5.95 -11.67
C HIS A 121 -1.67 6.08 -13.18
N PRO A 122 -0.85 6.91 -13.88
CA PRO A 122 -0.90 6.98 -15.32
C PRO A 122 -0.60 5.58 -15.88
N ILE A 123 -1.47 5.08 -16.73
CA ILE A 123 -1.24 3.81 -17.43
C ILE A 123 -0.12 4.10 -18.45
N ILE A 124 1.14 3.94 -18.04
CA ILE A 124 2.27 3.99 -18.98
C ILE A 124 2.26 2.63 -19.69
N PRO A 125 2.09 2.59 -21.02
CA PRO A 125 2.28 1.36 -21.77
C PRO A 125 3.72 0.90 -21.57
N THR A 126 3.93 -0.28 -20.97
CA THR A 126 5.26 -0.88 -20.88
C THR A 126 5.82 -1.05 -22.30
N PRO A 127 7.02 -0.53 -22.62
CA PRO A 127 7.66 -0.82 -23.90
C PRO A 127 8.04 -2.29 -23.89
N ASN A 128 7.49 -3.05 -24.83
CA ASN A 128 7.87 -4.45 -25.00
C ASN A 128 9.29 -4.49 -25.61
N PRO A 129 10.25 -5.24 -25.05
CA PRO A 129 11.55 -5.44 -25.67
C PRO A 129 11.42 -6.49 -26.76
N SER A 130 10.82 -6.13 -27.90
CA SER A 130 10.90 -6.97 -29.09
C SER A 130 10.71 -6.14 -30.35
N SER A 131 11.53 -6.51 -31.33
CA SER A 131 11.63 -6.02 -32.71
C SER A 131 11.99 -4.54 -32.86
N GLY A 132 13.26 -4.32 -33.20
CA GLY A 132 13.55 -3.28 -34.17
C GLY A 132 12.74 -3.55 -35.43
N ASP A 133 12.00 -2.57 -35.89
CA ASP A 133 12.23 -2.03 -37.22
C ASP A 133 11.60 -0.64 -37.30
N THR A 134 12.21 0.19 -38.12
CA THR A 134 11.77 1.54 -38.46
C THR A 134 10.33 1.55 -38.97
N ASN A 135 9.52 2.50 -38.50
CA ASN A 135 8.79 3.48 -39.34
C ASN A 135 7.74 4.22 -38.50
N ASP A 136 7.79 5.55 -38.59
CA ASP A 136 6.68 6.44 -38.31
C ASP A 136 5.41 5.91 -38.98
N ASP A 137 4.36 5.63 -38.21
CA ASP A 137 3.01 5.85 -38.70
C ASP A 137 2.05 6.22 -37.56
N HIS A 138 1.37 7.34 -37.77
CA HIS A 138 0.36 7.90 -36.91
C HIS A 138 -0.86 6.98 -36.88
N ARG A 139 -0.90 6.00 -35.97
CA ARG A 139 -2.15 5.33 -35.57
C ARG A 139 -2.35 5.41 -34.07
N SER A 140 -2.96 6.52 -33.68
CA SER A 140 -3.72 6.64 -32.45
C SER A 140 -4.78 5.53 -32.37
N GLY A 141 -4.87 4.88 -31.20
CA GLY A 141 -6.18 4.44 -30.73
C GLY A 141 -6.40 2.96 -30.41
N THR A 142 -5.38 2.12 -30.24
CA THR A 142 -5.62 0.79 -29.63
C THR A 142 -4.72 0.59 -28.41
N PRO A 143 -5.29 0.55 -27.19
CA PRO A 143 -4.52 0.20 -26.00
C PRO A 143 -3.89 -1.18 -26.18
N PRO A 144 -2.64 -1.39 -25.74
CA PRO A 144 -2.07 -2.72 -25.71
C PRO A 144 -2.94 -3.64 -24.85
N PHE A 145 -3.21 -4.84 -25.38
CA PHE A 145 -4.04 -5.83 -24.70
C PHE A 145 -3.37 -6.28 -23.39
N SER A 146 -4.08 -6.17 -22.28
CA SER A 146 -3.72 -6.82 -21.03
C SER A 146 -4.96 -7.43 -20.39
N ILE A 147 -4.78 -8.53 -19.65
CA ILE A 147 -5.89 -9.20 -18.97
C ILE A 147 -6.59 -8.27 -17.97
N ALA A 148 -5.83 -7.38 -17.31
CA ALA A 148 -6.35 -6.41 -16.36
C ALA A 148 -7.19 -5.32 -17.06
N ILE A 149 -6.73 -4.84 -18.22
CA ILE A 149 -7.49 -3.89 -19.04
C ILE A 149 -8.76 -4.55 -19.59
N PHE A 150 -8.66 -5.79 -20.07
CA PHE A 150 -9.81 -6.56 -20.52
C PHE A 150 -10.86 -6.72 -19.42
N HIS A 151 -10.46 -7.14 -18.21
CA HIS A 151 -11.39 -7.26 -17.08
C HIS A 151 -12.04 -5.93 -16.71
N LYS A 152 -11.27 -4.83 -16.69
CA LYS A 152 -11.81 -3.50 -16.39
C LYS A 152 -12.80 -3.03 -17.45
N SER A 153 -12.47 -3.19 -18.73
CA SER A 153 -13.35 -2.84 -19.84
C SER A 153 -14.62 -3.70 -19.85
N LEU A 154 -14.51 -4.97 -19.52
CA LEU A 154 -15.63 -5.90 -19.42
C LEU A 154 -16.58 -5.53 -18.28
N VAL A 155 -16.05 -5.18 -17.11
CA VAL A 155 -16.85 -4.69 -15.98
C VAL A 155 -17.54 -3.38 -16.34
N ASN A 156 -16.84 -2.45 -17.00
CA ASN A 156 -17.44 -1.19 -17.45
C ASN A 156 -18.57 -1.41 -18.46
N PHE A 157 -18.38 -2.28 -19.46
CA PHE A 157 -19.44 -2.65 -20.42
C PHE A 157 -20.68 -3.22 -19.72
N ILE A 158 -20.48 -4.13 -18.76
CA ILE A 158 -21.58 -4.72 -17.99
C ILE A 158 -22.38 -3.63 -17.24
N ILE A 159 -21.68 -2.68 -16.61
CA ILE A 159 -22.32 -1.62 -15.81
C ILE A 159 -22.96 -0.56 -16.69
N THR A 160 -22.27 -0.09 -17.73
CA THR A 160 -22.74 1.01 -18.60
C THR A 160 -23.92 0.57 -19.46
N ASP A 161 -23.93 -0.67 -19.93
CA ASP A 161 -24.95 -1.21 -20.83
C ASP A 161 -25.97 -2.10 -20.11
N ASP A 162 -25.96 -2.13 -18.76
CA ASP A 162 -26.83 -2.95 -17.89
C ASP A 162 -26.94 -4.41 -18.34
N GLN A 163 -25.80 -4.99 -18.72
CA GLN A 163 -25.75 -6.35 -19.25
C GLN A 163 -25.67 -7.36 -18.12
N SER A 164 -26.21 -8.57 -18.34
CA SER A 164 -26.02 -9.67 -17.38
C SER A 164 -24.60 -10.25 -17.50
N LEU A 165 -24.02 -10.72 -16.39
CA LEU A 165 -22.73 -11.42 -16.38
C LEU A 165 -22.70 -12.67 -17.29
N GLN A 166 -23.86 -13.19 -17.70
CA GLN A 166 -23.92 -14.34 -18.61
C GLN A 166 -23.54 -13.98 -20.04
N VAL A 167 -23.52 -12.69 -20.41
CA VAL A 167 -23.16 -12.22 -21.76
C VAL A 167 -21.78 -12.71 -22.20
N VAL A 168 -20.86 -12.91 -21.26
CA VAL A 168 -19.48 -13.37 -21.52
C VAL A 168 -19.39 -14.85 -21.88
N LYS A 169 -20.50 -15.60 -21.73
CA LYS A 169 -20.63 -17.01 -22.09
C LYS A 169 -21.41 -17.22 -23.40
N CYS A 170 -21.94 -16.15 -24.00
CA CYS A 170 -22.63 -16.22 -25.28
C CYS A 170 -21.64 -16.52 -26.42
N LYS A 171 -22.08 -17.27 -27.44
CA LYS A 171 -21.21 -17.63 -28.58
C LYS A 171 -20.79 -16.43 -29.41
N GLU A 172 -21.61 -15.39 -29.42
CA GLU A 172 -21.41 -14.15 -30.14
C GLU A 172 -20.35 -13.25 -29.47
N PHE A 173 -19.99 -13.56 -28.22
CA PHE A 173 -19.03 -12.81 -27.40
C PHE A 173 -17.65 -13.51 -27.27
N GLN A 174 -17.52 -14.74 -27.80
CA GLN A 174 -16.28 -15.53 -27.85
C GLN A 174 -15.55 -15.34 -29.18
#